data_AF-A0A1F3H4C5-F1
#
_entry.id   AF-A0A1F3H4C5-F1
#
_cell.length_a   1.000
_cell.length_b   1.000
_cell.length_c   1.000
_cell.angle_alpha   90.00
_cell.angle_beta   90.00
_cell.angle_gamma   90.00
#
_symmetry.space_group_name_H-M   'P 1'
#
loop_
_entity.id
_entity.type
_entity.pdbx_description
1 polymer ?
#
loop_
_entity_poly.entity_id
_entity_poly.type
_entity_poly.pdbx_seq_one_letter_code
_entity_poly.pdbx_strand_id
1 'polypeptide(L)'
;MNNANLAFWVNQITGTLTFMIGVVACYFGALQQMPWLGMAVVLLIILIDLLQDKKLITKKIKLVVLVTLAAAVMETLLIVASVYSVNPSSRLLDLQFLLPIWILALWVNFSVRIISYLVFTRGKHFVNALLGIVFAVLIFRSAERFGLVELTHGVYSLVIIAAAWGVFVPFIYMYANRLFPDTRKK
;
A
#
# COMPACT_ATOMS: atom_id res chain seq x y z
N MET A 1 -15.75 -17.86 -23.26
CA MET A 1 -15.62 -16.70 -22.33
C MET A 1 -15.91 -15.44 -23.14
N ASN A 2 -16.91 -14.62 -22.77
CA ASN A 2 -17.25 -13.40 -23.55
C ASN A 2 -16.08 -12.40 -23.51
N ASN A 3 -15.82 -11.67 -24.61
CA ASN A 3 -14.74 -10.67 -24.75
C ASN A 3 -14.71 -9.66 -23.59
N ALA A 4 -15.87 -9.30 -23.04
CA ALA A 4 -15.98 -8.40 -21.88
C ALA A 4 -15.36 -8.99 -20.59
N ASN A 5 -15.52 -10.30 -20.36
CA ASN A 5 -14.93 -10.98 -19.20
C ASN A 5 -13.41 -11.12 -19.38
N LEU A 6 -12.94 -11.37 -20.61
CA LEU A 6 -11.52 -11.42 -20.91
C LEU A 6 -10.85 -10.07 -20.63
N ALA A 7 -11.40 -8.97 -21.15
CA ALA A 7 -10.87 -7.62 -20.94
C ALA A 7 -10.83 -7.24 -19.45
N PHE A 8 -11.86 -7.61 -18.69
CA PHE A 8 -11.88 -7.41 -17.24
C PHE A 8 -10.71 -8.11 -16.54
N TRP A 9 -10.50 -9.41 -16.81
CA TRP A 9 -9.42 -10.17 -16.18
C TRP A 9 -8.04 -9.71 -16.62
N VAL A 10 -7.87 -9.33 -17.90
CA VAL A 10 -6.63 -8.72 -18.40
C VAL A 10 -6.29 -7.46 -17.59
N ASN A 11 -7.25 -6.56 -17.38
CA ASN A 11 -7.03 -5.35 -16.58
C ASN A 11 -6.70 -5.64 -15.10
N GLN A 12 -7.29 -6.69 -14.52
CA GLN A 12 -6.93 -7.10 -13.16
C GLN A 12 -5.49 -7.63 -13.13
N ILE A 13 -5.10 -8.49 -14.06
CA ILE A 13 -3.75 -9.07 -14.11
C ILE A 13 -2.70 -7.97 -14.35
N THR A 14 -2.90 -7.11 -15.35
CA THR A 14 -1.94 -6.04 -15.67
C THR A 14 -1.72 -5.12 -14.49
N GLY A 15 -2.79 -4.66 -13.84
CA GLY A 15 -2.62 -3.78 -12.67
C GLY A 15 -2.03 -4.48 -11.45
N THR A 16 -2.19 -5.80 -11.30
CA THR A 16 -1.48 -6.57 -10.26
C THR A 16 0.01 -6.66 -10.56
N LEU A 17 0.38 -6.91 -11.82
CA LEU A 17 1.79 -6.92 -12.23
C LEU A 17 2.45 -5.56 -12.04
N THR A 18 1.77 -4.48 -12.44
CA THR A 18 2.25 -3.11 -12.22
C THR A 18 2.42 -2.80 -10.72
N PHE A 19 1.46 -3.21 -9.89
CA PHE A 19 1.58 -3.07 -8.44
C PHE A 19 2.82 -3.81 -7.91
N MET A 20 3.04 -5.06 -8.33
CA MET A 20 4.22 -5.85 -7.93
C MET A 20 5.53 -5.23 -8.39
N ILE A 21 5.59 -4.66 -9.60
CA ILE A 21 6.77 -3.91 -10.07
C ILE A 21 7.08 -2.74 -9.12
N GLY A 22 6.08 -1.97 -8.71
CA GLY A 22 6.26 -0.89 -7.74
C GLY A 22 6.75 -1.38 -6.37
N VAL A 23 6.20 -2.50 -5.88
CA VAL A 23 6.65 -3.11 -4.61
C VAL A 23 8.10 -3.57 -4.71
N VAL A 24 8.45 -4.33 -5.76
CA VAL A 24 9.82 -4.82 -5.97
C VAL A 24 10.80 -3.66 -6.12
N ALA A 25 10.43 -2.59 -6.84
CA ALA A 25 11.28 -1.41 -6.96
C ALA A 25 11.53 -0.72 -5.60
N CYS A 26 10.54 -0.69 -4.71
CA CYS A 26 10.71 -0.15 -3.35
C CYS A 26 11.68 -1.01 -2.52
N TYR A 27 11.50 -2.34 -2.52
CA TYR A 27 12.40 -3.26 -1.81
C TYR A 27 13.81 -3.21 -2.38
N PHE A 28 13.95 -3.29 -3.70
CA PHE A 28 15.24 -3.28 -4.38
C PHE A 28 15.97 -1.95 -4.18
N GLY A 29 15.27 -0.82 -4.29
CA GLY A 29 15.82 0.51 -4.00
C GLY A 29 16.31 0.61 -2.56
N ALA A 30 15.52 0.14 -1.59
CA ALA A 30 15.91 0.13 -0.19
C ALA A 30 17.15 -0.76 0.07
N LEU A 31 17.22 -1.94 -0.56
CA LEU A 31 18.36 -2.86 -0.45
C LEU A 31 19.65 -2.30 -1.06
N GLN A 32 19.53 -1.59 -2.18
CA GLN A 32 20.68 -1.01 -2.90
C GLN A 32 21.05 0.40 -2.40
N GLN A 33 20.52 0.84 -1.25
CA GLN A 33 20.75 2.19 -0.71
C GLN A 33 20.34 3.31 -1.68
N MET A 34 19.40 3.01 -2.59
CA MET A 34 18.76 3.94 -3.51
C MET A 34 17.27 4.09 -3.13
N PRO A 35 16.94 4.64 -1.95
CA PRO A 35 15.57 4.67 -1.43
C PRO A 35 14.60 5.51 -2.27
N TRP A 36 15.12 6.37 -3.14
CA TRP A 36 14.35 7.17 -4.09
C TRP A 36 13.82 6.35 -5.28
N LEU A 37 14.43 5.20 -5.61
CA LEU A 37 14.07 4.39 -6.78
C LEU A 37 12.62 3.90 -6.71
N GLY A 38 12.20 3.41 -5.54
CA GLY A 38 10.82 2.97 -5.31
C GLY A 38 9.81 4.10 -5.55
N MET A 39 10.10 5.28 -5.01
CA MET A 39 9.24 6.45 -5.19
C MET A 39 9.17 6.87 -6.67
N ALA A 40 10.30 6.90 -7.38
CA ALA A 40 10.33 7.24 -8.80
C ALA A 40 9.45 6.29 -9.65
N VAL A 41 9.59 4.98 -9.44
CA VAL A 41 8.79 3.97 -10.16
C VAL A 41 7.31 4.08 -9.82
N VAL A 42 6.97 4.21 -8.54
CA VAL A 42 5.56 4.37 -8.11
C VAL A 42 4.95 5.64 -8.68
N LEU A 43 5.67 6.76 -8.69
CA LEU A 43 5.19 8.00 -9.31
C LEU A 43 4.89 7.82 -10.79
N LEU A 44 5.76 7.14 -11.55
CA LEU A 44 5.51 6.83 -12.96
C LEU A 44 4.26 5.97 -13.15
N ILE A 45 4.07 4.94 -12.32
CA ILE A 45 2.88 4.08 -12.34
C ILE A 45 1.61 4.92 -12.11
N ILE A 46 1.64 5.82 -11.13
CA ILE A 46 0.48 6.65 -10.80
C ILE A 46 0.21 7.67 -11.89
N LEU A 47 1.24 8.28 -12.47
CA LEU A 47 1.05 9.21 -13.60
C LEU A 47 0.36 8.51 -14.77
N ILE A 48 0.78 7.29 -15.10
CA ILE A 48 0.14 6.48 -16.14
C ILE A 48 -1.33 6.18 -15.79
N ASP A 49 -1.62 5.74 -14.56
CA ASP A 49 -3.00 5.45 -14.11
C ASP A 49 -3.92 6.69 -14.10
N LEU A 50 -3.38 7.86 -13.72
CA LEU A 50 -4.12 9.12 -13.72
C LEU A 50 -4.44 9.59 -15.14
N LEU A 51 -3.55 9.35 -16.11
CA LEU A 51 -3.76 9.74 -17.51
C LEU A 51 -4.85 8.91 -18.21
N GLN A 52 -5.09 7.67 -17.76
CA GLN A 52 -6.08 6.76 -18.36
C GLN A 52 -7.54 7.17 -18.08
N ASP A 53 -7.84 7.74 -16.92
CA ASP A 53 -9.22 8.08 -16.53
C ASP A 53 -9.32 9.49 -15.94
N LYS A 54 -9.29 10.48 -16.85
CA LYS A 54 -9.26 11.90 -16.51
C LYS A 54 -10.46 12.37 -15.68
N LYS A 55 -11.62 11.71 -15.83
CA LYS A 55 -12.86 12.08 -15.13
C LYS A 55 -12.80 11.81 -13.62
N LEU A 56 -11.94 10.88 -13.21
CA LEU A 56 -11.82 10.46 -11.81
C LEU A 56 -10.57 11.01 -11.11
N ILE A 57 -9.73 11.78 -11.80
CA ILE A 57 -8.44 12.28 -11.27
C ILE A 57 -8.58 12.91 -9.88
N THR A 58 -9.52 13.86 -9.69
CA THR A 58 -9.68 14.53 -8.40
C THR A 58 -10.02 13.56 -7.27
N LYS A 59 -10.86 12.55 -7.54
CA LYS A 59 -11.22 11.52 -6.56
C LYS A 59 -10.05 10.58 -6.28
N LYS A 60 -9.30 10.20 -7.33
CA LYS A 60 -8.09 9.36 -7.22
C LYS A 60 -7.05 10.06 -6.35
N ILE A 61 -6.70 11.31 -6.67
CA ILE A 61 -5.75 12.13 -5.89
C ILE A 61 -6.21 12.26 -4.44
N LYS A 62 -7.51 12.58 -4.21
CA LYS A 62 -8.05 12.70 -2.85
C LYS A 62 -7.89 11.39 -2.05
N LEU A 63 -8.13 10.24 -2.68
CA LEU A 63 -7.94 8.94 -2.04
C LEU A 63 -6.45 8.69 -1.73
N VAL A 64 -5.57 8.88 -2.72
CA VAL A 64 -4.12 8.67 -2.57
C VAL A 64 -3.58 9.52 -1.43
N VAL A 65 -3.86 10.82 -1.42
CA VAL A 65 -3.37 11.75 -0.39
C VAL A 65 -3.85 11.33 1.00
N LEU A 66 -5.15 11.07 1.18
CA LEU A 66 -5.69 10.72 2.49
C LEU A 66 -5.18 9.37 3.01
N VAL A 67 -5.14 8.34 2.15
CA VAL A 67 -4.60 7.03 2.53
C VAL A 67 -3.13 7.15 2.88
N THR A 68 -2.35 7.88 2.09
CA THR A 68 -0.91 8.06 2.30
C THR A 68 -0.63 8.81 3.60
N LEU A 69 -1.35 9.91 3.87
CA LEU A 69 -1.18 10.67 5.11
C LEU A 69 -1.58 9.85 6.34
N ALA A 70 -2.72 9.16 6.28
CA ALA A 70 -3.19 8.34 7.39
C ALA A 70 -2.24 7.16 7.66
N ALA A 71 -1.73 6.52 6.60
CA ALA A 71 -0.73 5.48 6.69
C ALA A 71 0.61 6.02 7.23
N ALA A 72 1.05 7.19 6.78
CA ALA A 72 2.26 7.83 7.28
C ALA A 72 2.19 8.06 8.79
N VAL A 73 1.05 8.54 9.30
CA VAL A 73 0.82 8.69 10.74
C VAL A 73 0.86 7.34 11.45
N MET A 74 0.12 6.34 10.95
CA MET A 74 0.09 5.01 11.55
C MET A 74 1.48 4.36 11.62
N GLU A 75 2.22 4.33 10.51
CA GLU A 75 3.55 3.72 10.47
C GLU A 75 4.57 4.50 11.32
N THR A 76 4.50 5.83 11.30
CA THR A 76 5.34 6.68 12.16
C THR A 76 5.07 6.39 13.64
N LEU A 77 3.81 6.21 14.04
CA LEU A 77 3.46 5.81 15.41
C LEU A 77 4.03 4.44 15.78
N LEU A 78 3.99 3.45 14.87
CA LEU A 78 4.59 2.13 15.08
C LEU A 78 6.12 2.22 15.25
N ILE A 79 6.79 3.05 14.46
CA ILE A 79 8.25 3.28 14.57
C ILE A 79 8.59 3.99 15.89
N VAL A 80 7.89 5.08 16.22
CA VAL A 80 8.13 5.86 17.46
C VAL A 80 7.83 5.03 18.71
N ALA A 81 6.78 4.20 18.67
CA ALA A 81 6.47 3.25 19.75
C ALA A 81 7.43 2.05 19.80
N SER A 82 8.50 2.03 18.98
CA SER A 82 9.49 0.96 18.90
C SER A 82 8.87 -0.41 18.62
N VAL A 83 7.76 -0.46 17.87
CA VAL A 83 7.17 -1.72 17.43
C VAL A 83 8.09 -2.39 16.41
N TYR A 84 8.65 -1.60 15.49
CA TYR A 84 9.69 -2.04 14.58
C TYR A 84 10.63 -0.88 14.26
N SER A 85 11.86 -1.18 13.86
CA SER A 85 12.82 -0.21 13.36
C SER A 85 13.09 -0.41 11.86
N VAL A 86 13.59 0.62 11.18
CA VAL A 86 13.95 0.55 9.77
C VAL A 86 15.45 0.79 9.64
N ASN A 87 16.11 -0.06 8.85
CA ASN A 87 17.54 0.01 8.59
C ASN A 87 17.95 1.43 8.16
N PRO A 88 18.88 2.09 8.88
CA PRO A 88 19.33 3.45 8.58
C PRO A 88 19.83 3.62 7.14
N SER A 89 20.55 2.65 6.59
CA SER A 89 21.09 2.70 5.22
C SER A 89 20.01 2.69 4.14
N SER A 90 18.78 2.28 4.48
CA SER A 90 17.63 2.31 3.57
C SER A 90 16.87 3.64 3.60
N ARG A 91 17.33 4.63 4.37
CA ARG A 91 16.67 5.93 4.52
C ARG A 91 17.32 6.97 3.61
N LEU A 92 16.51 7.85 3.03
CA LEU A 92 17.00 8.98 2.24
C LEU A 92 17.52 10.12 3.14
N LEU A 93 16.83 10.35 4.26
CA LEU A 93 17.19 11.30 5.30
C LEU A 93 17.41 10.53 6.60
N ASP A 94 18.43 10.90 7.37
CA ASP A 94 18.76 10.25 8.64
C ASP A 94 17.83 10.70 9.79
N LEU A 95 16.52 10.56 9.55
CA LEU A 95 15.47 10.87 10.52
C LEU A 95 14.83 9.55 10.96
N GLN A 96 15.33 8.99 12.05
CA GLN A 96 14.95 7.65 12.53
C GLN A 96 13.47 7.56 12.93
N PHE A 97 12.89 8.65 13.44
CA PHE A 97 11.51 8.72 13.90
C PHE A 97 10.48 8.82 12.77
N LEU A 98 10.89 9.15 11.54
CA LEU A 98 9.97 9.33 10.42
C LEU A 98 9.88 8.08 9.55
N LEU A 99 8.73 7.90 8.90
CA LEU A 99 8.56 6.87 7.87
C LEU A 99 9.54 7.10 6.69
N PRO A 100 10.35 6.10 6.29
CA PRO A 100 11.17 6.18 5.08
C PRO A 100 10.33 6.35 3.81
N ILE A 101 10.88 7.08 2.84
CA ILE A 101 10.19 7.39 1.59
C ILE A 101 9.78 6.16 0.78
N TRP A 102 10.53 5.05 0.87
CA TRP A 102 10.19 3.81 0.18
C TRP A 102 8.98 3.09 0.82
N ILE A 103 8.78 3.18 2.14
CA ILE A 103 7.56 2.67 2.79
C ILE A 103 6.37 3.56 2.44
N LEU A 104 6.57 4.88 2.42
CA LEU A 104 5.54 5.82 1.96
C LEU A 104 5.11 5.50 0.52
N ALA A 105 6.06 5.20 -0.36
CA ALA A 105 5.81 4.81 -1.75
C ALA A 105 4.98 3.51 -1.85
N LEU A 106 5.19 2.53 -0.97
CA LEU A 106 4.36 1.32 -0.90
C LEU A 106 2.89 1.65 -0.61
N TRP A 107 2.64 2.56 0.34
CA TRP A 107 1.28 3.01 0.67
C TRP A 107 0.63 3.82 -0.46
N VAL A 108 1.40 4.69 -1.11
CA VAL A 108 0.99 5.42 -2.31
C VAL A 108 0.59 4.44 -3.42
N ASN A 109 1.43 3.45 -3.72
CA ASN A 109 1.16 2.40 -4.71
C ASN A 109 -0.10 1.59 -4.37
N PHE A 110 -0.26 1.22 -3.09
CA PHE A 110 -1.43 0.48 -2.62
C PHE A 110 -2.72 1.28 -2.75
N SER A 111 -2.69 2.58 -2.44
CA SER A 111 -3.87 3.44 -2.46
C SER A 111 -4.55 3.53 -3.84
N VAL A 112 -3.76 3.55 -4.92
CA VAL A 112 -4.28 3.50 -6.30
C VAL A 112 -4.93 2.15 -6.58
N ARG A 113 -4.32 1.07 -6.09
CA ARG A 113 -4.79 -0.29 -6.38
C ARG A 113 -6.10 -0.66 -5.68
N ILE A 114 -6.39 -0.05 -4.53
CA ILE A 114 -7.67 -0.21 -3.80
C ILE A 114 -8.87 -0.03 -4.74
N ILE A 115 -8.82 0.96 -5.63
CA ILE A 115 -9.92 1.31 -6.54
C ILE A 115 -10.28 0.12 -7.43
N SER A 116 -9.29 -0.53 -8.05
CA SER A 116 -9.51 -1.67 -8.93
C SER A 116 -10.08 -2.89 -8.19
N TYR A 117 -9.71 -3.07 -6.92
CA TYR A 117 -10.16 -4.21 -6.11
C TYR A 117 -11.51 -3.99 -5.43
N LEU A 118 -12.09 -2.79 -5.47
CA LEU A 118 -13.44 -2.54 -4.94
C LEU A 118 -14.49 -3.48 -5.54
N VAL A 119 -14.30 -3.98 -6.76
CA VAL A 119 -15.21 -4.97 -7.36
C VAL A 119 -15.30 -6.27 -6.54
N PHE A 120 -14.23 -6.65 -5.84
CA PHE A 120 -14.17 -7.86 -5.02
C PHE A 120 -14.43 -7.60 -3.54
N THR A 121 -14.08 -6.41 -3.04
CA THR A 121 -14.01 -6.09 -1.61
C THR A 121 -15.14 -5.22 -1.08
N ARG A 122 -15.94 -4.62 -1.97
CA ARG A 122 -17.03 -3.71 -1.58
C ARG A 122 -18.02 -4.36 -0.62
N GLY A 123 -18.24 -3.69 0.51
CA GLY A 123 -19.14 -4.17 1.59
C GLY A 123 -18.61 -5.34 2.41
N LYS A 124 -17.42 -5.87 2.13
CA LYS A 124 -16.82 -7.03 2.81
C LYS A 124 -15.79 -6.59 3.84
N HIS A 125 -16.21 -5.90 4.90
CA HIS A 125 -15.30 -5.33 5.91
C HIS A 125 -14.40 -6.38 6.57
N PHE A 126 -14.94 -7.55 6.88
CA PHE A 126 -14.17 -8.66 7.45
C PHE A 126 -13.08 -9.17 6.50
N VAL A 127 -13.38 -9.28 5.21
CA VAL A 127 -12.39 -9.67 4.19
C VAL A 127 -11.27 -8.64 4.11
N ASN A 128 -11.61 -7.34 4.17
CA ASN A 128 -10.62 -6.27 4.13
C ASN A 128 -9.72 -6.26 5.37
N ALA A 129 -10.28 -6.56 6.55
CA ALA A 129 -9.50 -6.73 7.78
C ALA A 129 -8.53 -7.91 7.65
N LEU A 130 -9.01 -9.06 7.16
CA LEU A 130 -8.16 -10.24 6.95
C LEU A 130 -7.04 -9.97 5.93
N LEU A 131 -7.33 -9.25 4.84
CA LEU A 131 -6.30 -8.81 3.89
C LEU A 131 -5.23 -7.95 4.57
N GLY A 132 -5.63 -7.00 5.42
CA GLY A 132 -4.69 -6.19 6.19
C GLY A 132 -3.78 -7.01 7.09
N ILE A 133 -4.37 -7.94 7.86
CA ILE A 133 -3.63 -8.86 8.76
C ILE A 133 -2.64 -9.72 7.97
N VAL A 134 -3.11 -10.40 6.91
CA VAL A 134 -2.28 -11.32 6.12
C VAL A 134 -1.15 -10.57 5.43
N PHE A 135 -1.44 -9.42 4.80
CA PHE A 135 -0.40 -8.64 4.14
C PHE A 135 0.60 -8.04 5.12
N ALA A 136 0.17 -7.55 6.28
CA ALA A 136 1.08 -7.09 7.33
C ALA A 136 2.09 -8.17 7.70
N VAL A 137 1.63 -9.39 8.00
CA VAL A 137 2.51 -10.51 8.38
C VAL A 137 3.48 -10.86 7.26
N LEU A 138 3.00 -11.00 6.03
CA LEU A 138 3.84 -11.37 4.88
C LEU A 138 4.88 -10.29 4.56
N ILE A 139 4.48 -9.02 4.56
CA ILE A 139 5.35 -7.89 4.24
C ILE A 139 6.43 -7.73 5.30
N PHE A 140 6.07 -7.70 6.59
CA PHE A 140 7.05 -7.47 7.64
C PHE A 140 8.00 -8.66 7.83
N ARG A 141 7.53 -9.90 7.67
CA ARG A 141 8.43 -11.07 7.65
C ARG A 141 9.38 -11.06 6.47
N SER A 142 8.92 -10.61 5.29
CA SER A 142 9.77 -10.46 4.11
C SER A 142 10.83 -9.38 4.34
N ALA A 143 10.41 -8.19 4.76
CA ALA A 143 11.29 -7.07 5.01
C ALA A 143 12.33 -7.35 6.12
N GLU A 144 11.94 -8.07 7.18
CA GLU A 144 12.85 -8.55 8.23
C GLU A 144 13.93 -9.47 7.65
N ARG A 145 13.54 -10.46 6.83
CA ARG A 145 14.50 -11.37 6.18
C ARG A 145 15.46 -10.67 5.23
N PHE A 146 15.02 -9.58 4.61
CA PHE A 146 15.87 -8.74 3.76
C PHE A 146 16.72 -7.74 4.56
N GLY A 147 16.61 -7.69 5.88
CA GLY A 147 17.36 -6.74 6.72
C GLY A 147 16.94 -5.29 6.53
N LEU A 148 15.75 -5.04 5.97
CA LEU A 148 15.20 -3.70 5.74
C LEU A 148 14.52 -3.15 7.00
N VAL A 149 13.90 -4.03 7.78
CA VAL A 149 13.27 -3.68 9.06
C VAL A 149 13.68 -4.68 10.13
N GLU A 150 13.58 -4.27 11.39
CA GLU A 150 13.79 -5.15 12.54
C GLU A 150 12.54 -5.13 13.42
N LEU A 151 12.02 -6.32 13.74
CA LEU A 151 10.90 -6.46 14.66
C LEU A 151 11.41 -6.41 16.10
N THR A 152 11.36 -5.23 16.71
CA THR A 152 11.97 -4.93 18.03
C THR A 152 11.56 -5.91 19.14
N HIS A 153 10.34 -6.45 19.08
CA HIS A 153 9.80 -7.41 20.05
C HIS A 153 9.39 -8.73 19.37
N GLY A 154 9.98 -9.06 18.22
CA GLY A 154 9.75 -10.29 17.47
C GLY A 154 8.27 -10.51 17.12
N VAL A 155 7.68 -11.60 17.62
CA VAL A 155 6.29 -11.95 17.29
C VAL A 155 5.27 -10.93 17.83
N TYR A 156 5.56 -10.27 18.95
CA TYR A 156 4.65 -9.26 19.52
C TYR A 156 4.55 -8.04 18.61
N SER A 157 5.67 -7.61 18.01
CA SER A 157 5.68 -6.57 16.98
C SER A 157 4.77 -6.94 15.80
N LEU A 158 4.87 -8.17 15.30
CA LEU A 158 4.01 -8.63 14.20
C LEU A 158 2.53 -8.63 14.57
N VAL A 159 2.17 -9.06 15.79
CA VAL A 159 0.78 -9.04 16.25
C VAL A 159 0.25 -7.62 16.30
N ILE A 160 1.03 -6.67 16.83
CA ILE A 160 0.64 -5.24 16.91
C ILE A 160 0.45 -4.66 15.51
N ILE A 161 1.39 -4.90 14.59
CA ILE A 161 1.30 -4.43 13.20
C ILE A 161 0.10 -5.04 12.49
N ALA A 162 -0.10 -6.36 12.63
CA ALA A 162 -1.22 -7.06 12.02
C ALA A 162 -2.56 -6.55 12.54
N ALA A 163 -2.67 -6.26 13.85
CA ALA A 163 -3.85 -5.63 14.42
C ALA A 163 -4.06 -4.21 13.87
N ALA A 164 -3.00 -3.38 13.83
CA ALA A 164 -3.07 -2.02 13.29
C ALA A 164 -3.56 -2.02 11.83
N TRP A 165 -2.98 -2.86 10.97
CA TRP A 165 -3.38 -2.99 9.58
C TRP A 165 -4.76 -3.64 9.41
N GLY A 166 -5.10 -4.62 10.25
CA GLY A 166 -6.41 -5.26 10.28
C GLY A 166 -7.55 -4.30 10.59
N VAL A 167 -7.26 -3.25 11.37
CA VAL A 167 -8.18 -2.13 11.61
C VAL A 167 -8.10 -1.09 10.50
N PHE A 168 -6.90 -0.68 10.08
CA PHE A 168 -6.69 0.40 9.12
C PHE A 168 -7.22 0.09 7.71
N VAL A 169 -6.93 -1.11 7.19
CA VAL A 169 -7.29 -1.52 5.83
C VAL A 169 -8.81 -1.52 5.57
N PRO A 170 -9.70 -2.02 6.44
CA PRO A 170 -11.12 -1.88 6.20
C PRO A 170 -11.58 -0.41 6.17
N PHE A 171 -10.98 0.50 6.96
CA PHE A 171 -11.32 1.92 6.93
C PHE A 171 -10.99 2.59 5.60
N ILE A 172 -9.81 2.33 5.03
CA ILE A 172 -9.45 2.87 3.70
C ILE A 172 -10.34 2.32 2.59
N TYR A 173 -10.73 1.04 2.64
CA TYR A 173 -11.69 0.47 1.67
C TYR A 173 -13.10 1.04 1.84
N MET A 174 -13.53 1.31 3.09
CA MET A 174 -14.80 2.01 3.35
C MET A 174 -14.81 3.41 2.76
N TYR A 175 -13.72 4.16 2.95
CA TYR A 175 -13.58 5.49 2.40
C TYR A 175 -13.52 5.48 0.86
N ALA A 176 -12.76 4.56 0.27
CA ALA A 176 -12.72 4.37 -1.17
C ALA A 176 -14.11 4.03 -1.74
N ASN A 177 -14.87 3.17 -1.09
CA ASN A 177 -16.24 2.86 -1.49
C ASN A 177 -17.17 4.08 -1.48
N ARG A 178 -16.99 5.01 -0.53
CA ARG A 178 -17.75 6.28 -0.49
C ARG A 178 -17.38 7.22 -1.64
N LEU A 179 -16.10 7.30 -2.00
CA LEU A 179 -15.65 8.13 -3.13
C LEU A 179 -16.06 7.54 -4.50
N PHE A 180 -16.07 6.21 -4.59
CA PHE A 180 -16.35 5.44 -5.80
C PHE A 180 -17.54 4.47 -5.59
N PRO A 181 -18.78 5.00 -5.42
CA PRO A 181 -19.98 4.18 -5.17
C PRO A 181 -20.32 3.26 -6.36
N ASP A 182 -21.03 2.15 -6.10
CA ASP A 182 -21.37 1.17 -7.13
C ASP A 182 -22.52 1.72 -7.95
N THR A 183 -22.26 2.01 -9.22
CA THR A 183 -23.27 2.57 -10.11
C THR A 183 -24.30 1.53 -10.57
N ARG A 184 -24.09 0.24 -10.29
CA ARG A 184 -25.02 -0.86 -10.65
C ARG A 184 -26.14 -1.10 -9.62
N LYS A 185 -26.10 -0.41 -8.47
CA LYS A 185 -27.10 -0.53 -7.40
C LYS A 185 -28.01 0.71 -7.29
N LYS A 186 -28.13 1.49 -8.36
CA LYS A 186 -29.11 2.58 -8.46
C LYS A 186 -30.30 2.15 -9.30
#